data_AF-A0A961JNW6-F1
#
_entry.id   AF-A0A961JNW6-F1
#
_cell.length_a   1.000
_cell.length_b   1.000
_cell.length_c   1.000
_cell.angle_alpha   90.00
_cell.angle_beta   90.00
_cell.angle_gamma   90.00
#
_symmetry.space_group_name_H-M   'P 1'
#
loop_
_entity.id
_entity.type
_entity.pdbx_description
1 polymer ?
#
loop_
_entity_poly.entity_id
_entity_poly.type
_entity_poly.pdbx_seq_one_letter_code
_entity_poly.pdbx_strand_id
1 'polypeptide(L)'
;MLVDLILPAVLTVIMFSLGLGLTGADFARVAKSPRAFGLGAANQMLLVPLTGFLLALAFRLPPELAAGTMILALCPGGVMSNVATRMAAG
;
A
#
# COMPACT_ATOMS: atom_id res chain seq x y z
N MET A 1 7.27 24.29 5.25
CA MET A 1 7.08 25.43 4.34
C MET A 1 7.28 24.94 2.90
N LEU A 2 6.33 25.25 2.00
CA LEU A 2 6.16 24.72 0.63
C LEU A 2 5.98 23.19 0.49
N VAL A 3 6.86 22.36 1.05
CA VAL A 3 6.74 20.88 0.99
C VAL A 3 5.46 20.39 1.68
N ASP A 4 5.11 20.97 2.82
CA ASP A 4 3.89 20.64 3.59
C ASP A 4 2.59 21.00 2.84
N LEU A 5 2.68 21.78 1.76
CA LEU A 5 1.54 22.15 0.91
C LEU A 5 1.54 21.36 -0.41
N ILE A 6 2.70 21.29 -1.07
CA ILE A 6 2.82 20.64 -2.38
C ILE A 6 2.67 19.12 -2.24
N LEU A 7 3.29 18.49 -1.24
CA LEU A 7 3.29 17.03 -1.12
C LEU A 7 1.86 16.48 -0.89
N PRO A 8 1.05 17.04 0.02
CA PRO A 8 -0.34 16.62 0.16
C PRO A 8 -1.20 16.96 -1.06
N ALA A 9 -0.95 18.09 -1.72
CA ALA A 9 -1.68 18.45 -2.94
C ALA A 9 -1.43 17.45 -4.07
N VAL A 10 -0.18 17.04 -4.29
CA VAL A 10 0.18 16.02 -5.27
C VAL A 10 -0.42 14.67 -4.90
N LEU A 11 -0.34 14.24 -3.63
CA LEU A 11 -0.98 13.00 -3.18
C LEU A 11 -2.50 13.04 -3.39
N THR A 12 -3.13 14.19 -3.14
CA THR A 12 -4.58 14.38 -3.39
C THR A 12 -4.91 14.16 -4.85
N VAL A 13 -4.14 14.77 -5.76
CA VAL A 13 -4.33 14.58 -7.21
C VAL A 13 -4.13 13.12 -7.61
N ILE A 14 -3.06 12.46 -7.13
CA ILE A 14 -2.77 11.05 -7.47
C ILE A 14 -3.91 10.13 -6.98
N MET A 15 -4.34 10.29 -5.72
CA MET A 15 -5.40 9.45 -5.15
C MET A 15 -6.76 9.73 -5.81
N PHE A 16 -7.05 10.99 -6.16
CA PHE A 16 -8.26 11.36 -6.89
C PHE A 16 -8.28 10.75 -8.30
N SER A 17 -7.17 10.86 -9.05
CA SER A 17 -7.03 10.24 -10.36
C SER A 17 -7.18 8.71 -10.32
N LEU A 18 -6.63 8.06 -9.28
CA LEU A 18 -6.83 6.62 -9.07
C LEU A 18 -8.31 6.29 -8.86
N GLY A 19 -9.02 7.08 -8.05
CA GLY A 19 -10.45 6.93 -7.82
C GLY A 19 -11.29 7.08 -9.09
N LEU A 20 -10.98 8.06 -9.96
CA LEU A 20 -11.65 8.24 -11.24
C LEU A 20 -11.47 7.05 -12.20
N GLY A 21 -10.37 6.29 -12.05
CA GLY A 21 -10.11 5.09 -12.84
C GLY A 21 -10.85 3.83 -12.35
N LEU A 22 -11.49 3.88 -11.17
CA LEU A 22 -12.24 2.74 -10.64
C LEU A 22 -13.58 2.58 -11.36
N THR A 23 -13.91 1.32 -11.68
CA THR A 23 -15.17 0.95 -12.31
C THR A 23 -16.04 0.15 -11.33
N GLY A 24 -17.36 0.13 -11.56
CA GLY A 24 -18.26 -0.74 -10.79
C GLY A 24 -17.88 -2.22 -10.86
N ALA A 25 -17.21 -2.65 -11.94
CA ALA A 25 -16.73 -4.01 -12.11
C ALA A 25 -15.61 -4.38 -11.12
N ASP A 26 -14.81 -3.42 -10.68
CA ASP A 26 -13.72 -3.65 -9.70
C ASP A 26 -14.31 -4.01 -8.33
N PHE A 27 -15.33 -3.28 -7.89
CA PHE A 27 -16.06 -3.58 -6.66
C PHE A 27 -16.84 -4.89 -6.75
N ALA A 28 -17.47 -5.16 -7.90
CA ALA A 28 -18.15 -6.43 -8.14
C ALA A 28 -17.18 -7.62 -8.07
N ARG A 29 -15.93 -7.46 -8.51
CA ARG A 29 -14.89 -8.50 -8.41
C ARG A 29 -14.56 -8.81 -6.95
N VAL A 30 -14.42 -7.79 -6.11
CA VAL A 30 -14.20 -7.96 -4.67
C VAL A 30 -15.38 -8.69 -4.03
N ALA A 31 -16.61 -8.32 -4.37
CA ALA A 31 -17.83 -8.95 -3.85
C ALA A 31 -18.00 -10.42 -4.31
N LYS A 32 -17.53 -10.78 -5.51
CA LYS A 32 -17.56 -12.16 -6.02
C LYS A 32 -16.56 -13.07 -5.32
N SER A 33 -15.41 -12.53 -4.90
CA SER A 33 -14.32 -13.30 -4.28
C SER A 33 -13.87 -12.69 -2.94
N PRO A 34 -14.78 -12.58 -1.95
CA PRO A 34 -14.49 -11.85 -0.70
C PRO A 34 -13.44 -12.55 0.15
N ARG A 35 -13.36 -13.89 0.09
CA ARG A 35 -12.32 -14.66 0.79
C ARG A 35 -10.92 -14.36 0.26
N ALA A 36 -10.76 -14.30 -1.06
CA ALA A 36 -9.48 -14.00 -1.68
C ALA A 36 -9.03 -12.57 -1.38
N PHE A 37 -9.94 -11.59 -1.49
CA PHE A 37 -9.68 -10.21 -1.11
C PHE A 37 -9.33 -10.09 0.39
N GLY A 38 -10.12 -10.71 1.27
CA GLY A 38 -9.90 -10.66 2.71
C GLY A 38 -8.56 -11.26 3.14
N LEU A 39 -8.17 -12.40 2.55
CA LEU A 39 -6.85 -12.99 2.79
C LEU A 39 -5.72 -12.07 2.30
N GLY A 40 -5.85 -11.49 1.11
CA GLY A 40 -4.87 -10.54 0.59
C GLY A 40 -4.73 -9.29 1.46
N ALA A 41 -5.85 -8.71 1.89
CA ALA A 41 -5.88 -7.54 2.77
C ALA A 41 -5.30 -7.85 4.16
N ALA A 42 -5.67 -8.98 4.76
CA ALA A 42 -5.11 -9.41 6.04
C ALA A 42 -3.59 -9.63 5.93
N ASN A 43 -3.13 -10.26 4.84
CA ASN A 43 -1.72 -10.47 4.59
C ASN A 43 -0.96 -9.14 4.42
N GLN A 44 -1.54 -8.17 3.71
CA GLN A 44 -0.97 -6.83 3.58
C GLN A 44 -0.87 -6.12 4.94
N MET A 45 -1.92 -6.18 5.76
CA MET A 45 -1.95 -5.52 7.08
C MET A 45 -1.05 -6.20 8.12
N LEU A 46 -0.73 -7.48 7.95
CA LEU A 46 0.06 -8.24 8.92
C LEU A 46 1.49 -8.47 8.45
N LEU A 47 1.69 -9.10 7.29
CA LEU A 47 3.02 -9.50 6.84
C LEU A 47 3.88 -8.29 6.51
N VAL A 48 3.34 -7.26 5.83
CA VAL A 48 4.18 -6.13 5.43
C VAL A 48 4.68 -5.34 6.64
N PRO A 49 3.83 -4.95 7.62
CA PRO A 49 4.31 -4.33 8.86
C PRO A 49 5.24 -5.23 9.67
N LEU A 50 4.95 -6.53 9.74
CA LEU A 50 5.82 -7.48 10.44
C LEU A 50 7.21 -7.56 9.80
N THR A 51 7.29 -7.60 8.47
CA THR A 51 8.57 -7.58 7.75
C THR A 51 9.32 -6.28 7.98
N GLY A 52 8.65 -5.12 7.92
CA GLY A 52 9.26 -3.82 8.25
C GLY A 52 9.83 -3.79 9.66
N PHE A 53 9.09 -4.30 10.64
CA PHE A 53 9.53 -4.38 12.03
C PHE A 53 10.74 -5.32 12.21
N LEU A 54 10.69 -6.50 11.60
CA LEU A 54 11.79 -7.47 11.65
C LEU A 54 13.06 -6.90 10.99
N LEU A 55 12.93 -6.18 9.88
CA LEU A 55 14.04 -5.49 9.23
C LEU A 55 14.62 -4.40 10.14
N ALA A 56 13.77 -3.59 10.78
CA ALA A 56 14.24 -2.56 11.70
C ALA A 56 15.04 -3.13 12.87
N LEU A 57 14.63 -4.28 13.42
CA LEU A 57 15.37 -5.00 14.46
C LEU A 57 16.66 -5.64 13.94
N ALA A 58 16.59 -6.34 12.81
CA ALA A 58 17.73 -7.08 12.25
C ALA A 58 18.89 -6.16 11.87
N PHE A 59 18.58 -4.99 11.30
CA PHE A 59 19.58 -4.00 10.89
C PHE A 59 19.89 -2.95 11.98
N ARG A 60 19.26 -3.05 13.16
CA ARG A 60 19.42 -2.10 14.28
C ARG A 60 19.28 -0.65 13.82
N LEU A 61 18.20 -0.35 13.09
CA LEU A 61 17.98 0.98 12.55
C LEU A 61 17.89 2.03 13.67
N PRO A 62 18.43 3.24 13.46
CA PRO A 62 18.22 4.35 14.38
C PRO A 62 16.71 4.70 14.45
N PRO A 63 16.24 5.26 15.57
CA PRO A 63 14.80 5.46 15.83
C PRO A 63 14.05 6.20 14.71
N GLU A 64 14.70 7.16 14.07
CA GLU A 64 14.12 7.99 13.00
C GLU A 64 13.87 7.15 11.73
N LEU A 65 14.84 6.31 11.35
CA LEU A 65 14.70 5.41 10.21
C LEU A 65 13.74 4.28 10.50
N ALA A 66 13.76 3.71 11.72
CA ALA A 66 12.80 2.70 12.14
C ALA A 66 11.37 3.25 12.05
N ALA A 67 11.11 4.45 12.57
CA ALA A 67 9.80 5.11 12.46
C ALA A 67 9.39 5.32 11.00
N GLY A 68 10.30 5.85 10.16
CA GLY A 68 10.05 6.02 8.72
C GLY A 68 9.70 4.71 8.02
N THR A 69 10.46 3.63 8.28
CA THR A 69 10.19 2.30 7.70
C THR A 69 8.84 1.74 8.13
N MET A 70 8.45 1.92 9.40
CA MET A 70 7.15 1.46 9.88
C MET A 70 6.00 2.26 9.28
N ILE A 71 6.14 3.59 9.14
CA ILE A 71 5.14 4.42 8.46
C ILE A 71 4.92 3.92 7.03
N LEU A 72 6.01 3.66 6.29
CA LEU A 72 5.94 3.14 4.92
C LEU A 72 5.32 1.74 4.86
N ALA A 73 5.69 0.85 5.79
CA ALA A 73 5.17 -0.53 5.83
C ALA A 73 3.67 -0.61 6.15
N LEU A 74 3.14 0.40 6.85
CA LEU A 74 1.72 0.54 7.16
C LEU A 74 0.91 1.18 6.03
N CYS A 75 1.56 1.77 5.02
CA CYS A 75 0.85 2.30 3.86
C CYS A 75 0.21 1.16 3.04
N PRO A 76 -0.97 1.41 2.44
CA PRO A 76 -1.61 0.42 1.57
C PRO A 76 -0.78 0.18 0.30
N GLY A 77 -0.99 -0.99 -0.32
CA GLY A 77 -0.32 -1.35 -1.57
C GLY A 77 -0.65 -0.40 -2.72
N GLY A 78 0.35 -0.01 -3.50
CA GLY A 78 0.19 0.90 -4.65
C GLY A 78 -0.19 0.19 -5.95
N VAL A 79 -0.61 0.96 -6.96
CA VAL A 79 -1.02 0.50 -8.30
C VAL A 79 0.02 -0.37 -9.03
N MET A 80 1.31 -0.26 -8.68
CA MET A 80 2.37 -1.09 -9.24
C MET A 80 2.20 -2.58 -8.91
N SER A 81 1.54 -2.93 -7.80
CA SER A 81 1.27 -4.32 -7.47
C SER A 81 0.37 -4.99 -8.51
N ASN A 82 -0.64 -4.27 -9.02
CA ASN A 82 -1.52 -4.79 -10.08
C ASN A 82 -0.75 -5.06 -11.38
N VAL A 83 0.19 -4.19 -11.75
CA VAL A 83 1.05 -4.39 -12.92
C VAL A 83 1.95 -5.60 -12.72
N ALA A 84 2.59 -5.72 -11.56
CA ALA A 84 3.46 -6.85 -11.22
C ALA A 84 2.72 -8.19 -11.25
N THR A 85 1.51 -8.24 -10.67
CA THR A 85 0.65 -9.45 -10.69
C THR A 85 0.30 -9.85 -12.13
N ARG A 86 -0.06 -8.88 -12.98
CA ARG A 86 -0.33 -9.13 -14.41
C ARG A 86 0.90 -9.66 -15.17
N MET A 87 2.09 -9.17 -14.86
CA MET A 87 3.35 -9.68 -15.42
C MET A 87 3.68 -11.09 -14.93
N ALA A 88 3.30 -11.41 -13.70
CA ALA A 88 3.44 -12.75 -13.11
C ALA A 88 2.33 -13.74 -13.54
N ALA A 89 1.48 -13.36 -14.50
CA ALA A 89 0.32 -14.13 -14.96
C ALA A 89 -0.69 -14.48 -13.84
N GLY A 90 -0.76 -13.63 -12.82
CA GLY A 90 -1.77 -13.65 -11.76
C GLY A 90 -2.84 -12.58 -11.92
#